data_AF-A0A6I2FSM3-F1
#
_entry.id   AF-A0A6I2FSM3-F1
#
_cell.length_a   1.000
_cell.length_b   1.000
_cell.length_c   1.000
_cell.angle_alpha   90.00
_cell.angle_beta   90.00
_cell.angle_gamma   90.00
#
_symmetry.space_group_name_H-M   'P 1'
#
loop_
_entity.id
_entity.type
_entity.pdbx_description
1 polymer ?
#
loop_
_entity_poly.entity_id
_entity_poly.type
_entity_poly.pdbx_seq_one_letter_code
_entity_poly.pdbx_strand_id
1 'polypeptide(L)'
;MIGAIADDLTGATDVAAAFQSAGLRVGLFFGGIAASAPTADLDAVVVGLKTRTVPAADAVDASLAAARARRSRAGSPTDPPATSAHGWRTACW
;
A
#
# COMPACT_ATOMS: atom_id res chain seq x y z
N MET A 1 -4.16 9.32 -3.12
CA MET A 1 -3.30 8.54 -2.19
C MET A 1 -2.59 7.44 -2.97
N ILE A 2 -1.28 7.27 -2.75
CA ILE A 2 -0.44 6.26 -3.42
C ILE A 2 -0.33 5.00 -2.53
N GLY A 3 -0.29 3.82 -3.15
CA GLY A 3 -0.08 2.54 -2.46
C GLY A 3 1.04 1.72 -3.10
N ALA A 4 1.95 1.18 -2.29
CA ALA A 4 3.01 0.27 -2.70
C ALA A 4 3.02 -1.00 -1.84
N ILE A 5 3.38 -2.14 -2.43
CA ILE A 5 3.54 -3.42 -1.74
C ILE A 5 4.89 -3.97 -2.17
N ALA A 6 5.75 -4.30 -1.21
CA ALA A 6 7.05 -4.92 -1.43
C ALA A 6 7.06 -6.33 -0.84
N ASP A 7 7.82 -7.24 -1.45
CA ASP A 7 7.91 -8.64 -1.03
C ASP A 7 8.80 -8.88 0.20
N ASP A 8 9.59 -7.86 0.59
CA ASP A 8 10.43 -7.84 1.77
C ASP A 8 10.35 -6.50 2.55
N LEU A 9 11.02 -6.47 3.70
CA LEU A 9 11.01 -5.30 4.58
C LEU A 9 11.96 -4.20 4.11
N THR A 10 13.06 -4.54 3.43
CA THR A 10 14.10 -3.60 3.00
C THR A 10 13.60 -2.75 1.83
N GLY A 11 13.06 -3.40 0.79
CA GLY A 11 12.42 -2.71 -0.34
C GLY A 11 11.23 -1.86 0.12
N ALA A 12 10.46 -2.33 1.11
CA ALA A 12 9.39 -1.53 1.71
C ALA A 12 9.91 -0.26 2.38
N THR A 13 11.00 -0.36 3.15
CA THR A 13 11.62 0.82 3.79
C THR A 13 12.21 1.78 2.77
N ASP A 14 12.84 1.27 1.71
CA ASP A 14 13.45 2.10 0.66
C ASP A 14 12.39 2.91 -0.10
N VAL A 15 11.27 2.29 -0.47
CA VAL A 15 10.14 2.99 -1.11
C VAL A 15 9.52 4.02 -0.17
N ALA A 16 9.36 3.68 1.12
CA ALA A 16 8.82 4.62 2.10
C ALA A 16 9.72 5.84 2.28
N ALA A 17 11.04 5.64 2.32
CA ALA A 17 12.03 6.72 2.38
C ALA A 17 11.97 7.60 1.12
N ALA A 18 11.91 7.00 -0.07
CA ALA A 18 11.79 7.75 -1.32
C ALA A 18 10.53 8.62 -1.37
N PHE A 19 9.38 8.10 -0.93
CA PHE A 19 8.15 8.87 -0.84
C PHE A 19 8.23 10.01 0.19
N GLN A 20 8.86 9.76 1.34
CA GLN A 20 9.08 10.79 2.35
C GLN A 20 10.02 11.88 1.83
N SER A 21 11.09 11.54 1.12
CA SER A 21 11.99 12.51 0.47
C SER A 21 11.28 13.34 -0.61
N ALA A 22 10.22 12.81 -1.21
CA ALA A 22 9.35 13.54 -2.13
C ALA A 22 8.30 14.43 -1.42
N GLY A 23 8.34 14.52 -0.09
CA GLY A 23 7.46 15.38 0.71
C GLY A 23 6.11 14.76 1.08
N LEU A 24 5.93 13.44 0.89
CA LEU A 24 4.68 12.76 1.21
C LEU A 24 4.62 12.34 2.69
N ARG A 25 3.44 12.40 3.31
CA ARG A 25 3.16 11.73 4.58
C ARG A 25 2.97 10.25 4.32
N VAL A 26 3.94 9.44 4.74
CA VAL A 26 3.98 8.01 4.43
C VAL A 26 3.67 7.17 5.67
N GLY A 27 2.76 6.20 5.54
CA GLY A 27 2.64 5.10 6.50
C GLY A 27 3.29 3.84 5.96
N LEU A 28 4.23 3.28 6.69
CA LEU A 28 4.85 2.00 6.40
C LEU A 28 4.25 0.93 7.32
N PHE A 29 3.77 -0.16 6.73
CA PHE A 29 3.14 -1.28 7.45
C PHE A 29 3.82 -2.58 7.08
N PHE A 30 3.89 -3.51 8.02
CA PHE A 30 4.50 -4.82 7.80
C PHE A 30 3.45 -5.93 7.97
N GLY A 31 3.43 -6.89 7.04
CA GLY A 31 2.48 -8.01 7.04
C GLY A 31 1.04 -7.65 6.65
N GLY A 32 0.73 -6.38 6.36
CA GLY A 32 -0.59 -5.92 5.94
C GLY A 32 -1.02 -4.62 6.63
N ILE A 33 -2.25 -4.18 6.36
CA ILE A 33 -2.83 -2.97 6.99
C ILE A 33 -4.08 -3.41 7.76
N ALA A 34 -4.07 -3.18 9.08
CA ALA A 34 -5.25 -3.43 9.91
C ALA A 34 -6.40 -2.50 9.51
N ALA A 35 -7.65 -2.97 9.59
CA ALA A 35 -8.83 -2.16 9.26
C ALA A 35 -8.95 -0.86 10.09
N SER A 36 -8.45 -0.89 11.33
CA SER A 36 -8.42 0.26 12.24
C SER A 36 -7.24 1.20 12.03
N ALA A 37 -6.30 0.90 11.12
CA ALA A 37 -5.11 1.72 10.93
C ALA A 37 -5.50 3.16 10.53
N PRO A 38 -4.92 4.18 11.20
CA PRO A 38 -5.16 5.58 10.85
C PRO A 38 -4.42 5.90 9.56
N THR A 39 -5.17 6.02 8.45
CA THR A 39 -4.59 6.28 7.13
C THR A 39 -5.25 7.45 6.41
N ALA A 40 -6.14 8.18 7.09
CA ALA A 40 -6.89 9.29 6.50
C ALA A 40 -5.97 10.46 6.11
N ASP A 41 -4.95 10.69 6.92
CA ASP A 41 -3.98 11.79 6.77
C ASP A 41 -2.67 11.34 6.09
N LEU A 42 -2.70 10.26 5.30
CA LEU A 42 -1.50 9.77 4.63
C LEU A 42 -1.62 10.00 3.12
N ASP A 43 -0.55 10.52 2.53
CA ASP A 43 -0.50 10.79 1.09
C ASP A 43 -0.06 9.52 0.34
N ALA A 44 0.75 8.68 0.99
CA ALA A 44 1.19 7.39 0.50
C ALA A 44 1.26 6.33 1.60
N VAL A 45 1.17 5.06 1.22
CA VAL A 45 1.44 3.96 2.13
C VAL A 45 2.13 2.80 1.45
N VAL A 46 3.03 2.19 2.20
CA VAL A 46 3.85 1.07 1.77
C VAL A 46 3.58 -0.12 2.68
N VAL A 47 3.40 -1.30 2.10
CA VAL A 47 3.27 -2.57 2.83
C VAL A 47 4.46 -3.45 2.51
N GLY A 48 5.26 -3.80 3.51
CA GLY A 48 6.30 -4.82 3.39
C GLY A 48 5.76 -6.19 3.78
N LEU A 49 5.81 -7.14 2.86
CA LEU A 49 5.53 -8.55 3.11
C LEU A 49 6.85 -9.29 3.33
N LYS A 50 6.80 -10.58 3.63
CA LYS A 50 8.00 -11.44 3.73
C LYS A 50 7.81 -12.67 2.86
N THR A 51 7.55 -12.42 1.58
CA THR A 51 7.04 -13.42 0.62
C THR A 51 8.09 -13.89 -0.39
N ARG A 52 9.33 -13.40 -0.32
CA ARG A 52 10.42 -13.77 -1.25
C ARG A 52 10.67 -15.29 -1.35
N THR A 53 10.41 -16.03 -0.28
CA THR A 53 10.72 -17.47 -0.18
C THR A 53 9.50 -18.35 0.09
N VAL A 54 8.29 -17.80 0.05
CA VAL A 54 7.06 -18.59 0.24
C VAL A 54 6.57 -19.14 -1.11
N PRO A 55 5.70 -20.16 -1.13
CA PRO A 55 5.05 -20.60 -2.35
C PRO A 55 4.39 -19.43 -3.11
N ALA A 56 4.44 -19.46 -4.45
CA ALA A 56 3.92 -18.36 -5.26
C ALA A 56 2.44 -18.05 -5.00
N ALA A 57 1.62 -19.08 -4.75
CA ALA A 57 0.22 -18.90 -4.40
C ALA A 57 0.06 -18.09 -3.10
N ASP A 58 0.82 -18.42 -2.06
CA ASP A 58 0.81 -17.73 -0.77
C ASP A 58 1.28 -16.27 -0.91
N ALA A 59 2.28 -16.02 -1.75
CA ALA A 59 2.76 -14.66 -2.04
C ALA A 59 1.70 -13.81 -2.75
N VAL A 60 0.98 -14.40 -3.71
CA VAL A 60 -0.13 -13.75 -4.42
C VAL A 60 -1.28 -13.47 -3.45
N ASP A 61 -1.67 -14.43 -2.61
CA ASP A 61 -2.75 -14.28 -1.66
C ASP A 61 -2.46 -13.19 -0.63
N ALA A 62 -1.23 -13.14 -0.11
CA ALA A 62 -0.78 -12.09 0.81
C ALA A 62 -0.82 -10.70 0.14
N SER A 63 -0.33 -10.59 -1.11
CA SER A 63 -0.34 -9.34 -1.88
C SER A 63 -1.76 -8.84 -2.15
N LEU A 64 -2.66 -9.75 -2.54
CA LEU A 64 -4.07 -9.43 -2.77
C LEU A 64 -4.79 -9.06 -1.47
N ALA A 65 -4.50 -9.73 -0.35
CA ALA A 65 -5.05 -9.37 0.95
C ALA A 65 -4.65 -7.94 1.36
N ALA A 66 -3.37 -7.59 1.21
CA ALA A 66 -2.87 -6.24 1.46
C ALA A 66 -3.54 -5.19 0.56
N ALA A 67 -3.70 -5.48 -0.74
CA ALA A 67 -4.37 -4.57 -1.68
C ALA A 67 -5.87 -4.41 -1.38
N ARG A 68 -6.55 -5.46 -0.89
CA ARG A 68 -7.97 -5.43 -0.55
C ARG A 68 -8.26 -4.64 0.73
N ALA A 69 -7.45 -4.82 1.77
CA ALA A 69 -7.61 -4.13 3.06
C ALA A 69 -7.69 -2.60 2.92
N ARG A 70 -7.08 -2.06 1.85
CA ARG A 70 -7.16 -0.65 1.48
C ARG A 70 -8.31 -0.28 0.55
N ARG A 71 -8.62 -1.12 -0.45
CA ARG A 71 -9.73 -0.86 -1.39
C ARG A 71 -11.07 -0.75 -0.68
N SER A 72 -11.29 -1.48 0.42
CA SER A 72 -12.49 -1.39 1.26
C SER A 72 -12.71 -0.03 1.95
N ARG A 73 -11.80 0.94 1.79
CA ARG A 73 -11.95 2.34 2.23
C ARG A 73 -11.95 3.38 1.10
N ALA A 74 -11.72 2.98 -0.15
CA ALA A 74 -11.54 3.88 -1.29
C ALA A 74 -12.81 4.07 -2.14
N GLY A 75 -14.01 3.96 -1.54
CA GLY A 75 -15.25 4.23 -2.26
C GLY A 75 -16.49 4.23 -1.37
N SER A 76 -16.91 5.41 -0.92
CA SER A 76 -18.33 5.70 -0.70
C SER A 76 -18.87 6.47 -1.92
N PRO A 77 -20.14 6.28 -2.32
CA PRO A 77 -20.70 6.82 -3.56
C PRO A 77 -21.02 8.33 -3.52
N THR A 78 -20.50 9.09 -2.55
CA THR A 78 -20.80 10.51 -2.33
C THR A 78 -19.66 11.47 -2.67
N ASP A 79 -18.53 10.99 -3.19
CA ASP A 79 -17.46 11.89 -3.61
C ASP A 79 -17.78 12.55 -4.97
N PRO A 80 -17.70 13.89 -5.08
CA PRO A 80 -17.80 14.57 -6.38
C PRO A 80 -16.64 14.12 -7.28
N PRO A 81 -16.77 14.24 -8.63
CA PRO A 81 -15.78 13.70 -9.55
C PRO A 81 -14.44 14.43 -9.37
N ALA A 82 -13.52 13.80 -8.64
CA ALA A 82 -12.15 14.27 -8.50
C ALA A 82 -11.45 14.11 -9.86
N THR A 83 -11.25 15.24 -10.54
CA THR A 83 -10.30 15.39 -11.64
C THR A 83 -8.88 15.17 -11.11
N SER A 84 -8.44 13.92 -10.96
CA SER A 84 -7.03 13.52 -10.98
C SER A 84 -6.90 12.00 -10.81
N ALA A 85 -6.57 11.32 -11.90
CA ALA A 85 -6.31 9.89 -11.96
C ALA A 85 -5.10 9.50 -11.09
N HIS A 86 -5.34 9.01 -9.87
CA HIS A 86 -4.31 8.38 -9.03
C HIS A 86 -4.79 7.02 -8.52
N GLY A 87 -4.94 6.09 -9.46
CA GLY A 87 -5.13 4.67 -9.16
C GLY A 87 -3.84 4.03 -8.64
N TRP A 88 -3.98 3.00 -7.80
CA TRP A 88 -2.87 2.21 -7.28
C TRP A 88 -2.01 1.68 -8.43
N ARG A 89 -0.77 2.19 -8.56
CA ARG A 89 0.24 1.53 -9.40
C ARG A 89 0.87 0.42 -8.57
N THR A 90 0.35 -0.79 -8.72
CA THR A 90 0.96 -2.00 -8.17
C THR A 90 2.24 -2.26 -8.97
N ALA A 91 3.39 -1.92 -8.41
CA ALA A 91 4.66 -2.39 -8.92
C ALA A 91 5.14 -3.44 -7.91
N CYS A 92 4.94 -4.71 -8.26
CA CYS A 92 5.57 -5.81 -7.56
C CYS A 92 7.04 -5.80 -7.98
N TRP A 93 7.91 -5.35 -7.07
CA TRP A 93 9.36 -5.52 -7.17
C TRP A 93 9.79 -6.56 -6.14
#